data_AF-A0A1I2L2V2-F1
#
_entry.id   AF-A0A1I2L2V2-F1
#
_cell.length_a   1.000
_cell.length_b   1.000
_cell.length_c   1.000
_cell.angle_alpha   90.00
_cell.angle_beta   90.00
_cell.angle_gamma   90.00
#
_symmetry.space_group_name_H-M   'P 1'
#
loop_
_entity.id
_entity.type
_entity.pdbx_description
1 polymer ?
#
loop_
_entity_poly.entity_id
_entity_poly.type
_entity_poly.pdbx_seq_one_letter_code
_entity_poly.pdbx_strand_id
1 'polypeptide(L)'
;MKRILAVVLASAAWSAHAGDAATDAAVSGRISQIRAMPPAANAAAAGAQRRELDAAWRFFGDYRDNALPLLRRELVAELRASRPSQPLLLDAACFLVAYGAEADKPLAVQAALAINPDAALDGPQLFRLMHAAAASQDARLLPLIDRIFLRKSVTIPLPQQGSMIDETGVRALLYGRFGAAGERHLVAQLRDPALVKPVLDVLQIVGSPASVPAVEPLLQSADMETFTRAVNFLVRSGGPQGRQALLALKPQGLSKEAVAFFAPMRQQLAQQPAPQAGKGALADAEVRRLLDALETSGGRYQGIDPSAIVQSRLPKQELLERLTRIRERSFGRATNEALADIDTTSALLNAISYRHQ
;
A
#
# COMPACT_ATOMS: atom_id res chain seq x y z
N MET A 1 -65.07 -4.81 -21.23
CA MET A 1 -64.16 -5.00 -20.07
C MET A 1 -62.66 -5.05 -20.41
N LYS A 2 -62.18 -4.50 -21.54
CA LYS A 2 -60.73 -4.50 -21.92
C LYS A 2 -60.05 -3.10 -21.91
N ARG A 3 -60.77 -2.03 -21.57
CA ARG A 3 -60.23 -0.64 -21.59
C ARG A 3 -59.87 -0.06 -20.21
N ILE A 4 -60.21 -0.76 -19.12
CA ILE A 4 -59.95 -0.27 -17.74
C ILE A 4 -58.60 -0.80 -17.20
N LEU A 5 -58.03 -1.87 -17.77
CA LEU A 5 -56.74 -2.41 -17.33
C LEU A 5 -55.50 -1.61 -17.81
N ALA A 6 -55.62 -0.83 -18.88
CA ALA A 6 -54.49 -0.08 -19.44
C ALA A 6 -54.16 1.21 -18.65
N VAL A 7 -55.14 1.77 -17.94
CA VAL A 7 -54.95 3.02 -17.16
C VAL A 7 -54.24 2.73 -15.84
N VAL A 8 -54.51 1.59 -15.20
CA VAL A 8 -53.88 1.21 -13.91
C VAL A 8 -52.40 0.84 -14.06
N LEU A 9 -51.99 0.28 -15.21
CA LEU A 9 -50.57 0.01 -15.52
C LEU A 9 -49.77 1.27 -15.88
N ALA A 10 -50.41 2.29 -16.46
CA ALA A 10 -49.76 3.58 -16.75
C ALA A 10 -49.53 4.41 -15.48
N SER A 11 -50.43 4.34 -14.48
CA SER A 11 -50.28 5.06 -13.21
C SER A 11 -49.14 4.51 -12.33
N ALA A 12 -48.95 3.18 -12.33
CA ALA A 12 -47.87 2.54 -11.57
C ALA A 12 -46.46 2.85 -12.13
N ALA A 13 -46.34 2.99 -13.45
CA ALA A 13 -45.07 3.35 -14.10
C ALA A 13 -44.64 4.80 -13.82
N TRP A 14 -45.60 5.71 -13.61
CA TRP A 14 -45.33 7.12 -13.33
C TRP A 14 -44.95 7.36 -11.85
N SER A 15 -45.53 6.60 -10.92
CA SER A 15 -45.12 6.63 -9.51
C SER A 15 -43.72 6.07 -9.30
N ALA A 16 -43.29 5.07 -10.08
CA ALA A 16 -41.93 4.56 -10.05
C ALA A 16 -40.89 5.57 -10.59
N HIS A 17 -41.22 6.32 -11.66
CA HIS A 17 -40.34 7.37 -12.20
C HIS A 17 -40.23 8.61 -11.30
N ALA A 18 -41.28 8.95 -10.55
CA ALA A 18 -41.25 10.07 -9.60
C ALA A 18 -40.37 9.77 -8.37
N GLY A 19 -40.36 8.51 -7.90
CA GLY A 19 -39.46 8.05 -6.84
C GLY A 19 -37.99 8.11 -7.25
N ASP A 20 -37.70 7.84 -8.52
CA ASP A 20 -36.35 7.89 -9.09
C ASP A 20 -35.81 9.33 -9.18
N ALA A 21 -36.64 10.27 -9.67
CA ALA A 21 -36.26 11.67 -9.81
C ALA A 21 -36.01 12.38 -8.45
N ALA A 22 -36.81 12.07 -7.42
CA ALA A 22 -36.61 12.63 -6.08
C ALA A 22 -35.32 12.09 -5.43
N THR A 23 -35.04 10.81 -5.61
CA THR A 23 -33.79 10.17 -5.15
C THR A 23 -32.58 10.78 -5.86
N ASP A 24 -32.62 10.91 -7.18
CA ASP A 24 -31.55 11.53 -7.96
C ASP A 24 -31.28 12.98 -7.55
N ALA A 25 -32.34 13.76 -7.28
CA ALA A 25 -32.21 15.11 -6.75
C ALA A 25 -31.56 15.12 -5.35
N ALA A 26 -31.92 14.17 -4.47
CA ALA A 26 -31.32 14.05 -3.15
C ALA A 26 -29.83 13.64 -3.21
N VAL A 27 -29.47 12.68 -4.08
CA VAL A 27 -28.07 12.31 -4.34
C VAL A 27 -27.29 13.51 -4.87
N SER A 28 -27.82 14.19 -5.89
CA SER A 28 -27.18 15.38 -6.48
C SER A 28 -27.01 16.52 -5.48
N GLY A 29 -27.98 16.69 -4.58
CA GLY A 29 -27.92 17.63 -3.47
C GLY A 29 -26.74 17.33 -2.53
N ARG A 30 -26.53 16.07 -2.16
CA ARG A 30 -25.39 15.66 -1.32
C ARG A 30 -24.06 15.81 -2.03
N ILE A 31 -23.97 15.47 -3.31
CA ILE A 31 -22.77 15.70 -4.13
C ILE A 31 -22.42 17.21 -4.13
N SER A 32 -23.43 18.06 -4.27
CA SER A 32 -23.25 19.52 -4.26
C SER A 32 -22.79 20.03 -2.89
N GLN A 33 -23.27 19.43 -1.80
CA GLN A 33 -22.80 19.72 -0.44
C GLN A 33 -21.31 19.37 -0.27
N ILE A 34 -20.90 18.17 -0.69
CA ILE A 34 -19.49 17.73 -0.65
C ILE A 34 -18.62 18.67 -1.48
N ARG A 35 -19.07 19.02 -2.69
CA ARG A 35 -18.36 19.94 -3.58
C ARG A 35 -18.10 21.29 -2.92
N ALA A 36 -19.06 21.78 -2.14
CA ALA A 36 -19.03 23.08 -1.46
C ALA A 36 -18.35 23.06 -0.09
N MET A 37 -17.85 21.91 0.39
CA MET A 37 -17.18 21.83 1.68
C MET A 37 -15.90 22.69 1.69
N PRO A 38 -15.79 23.66 2.61
CA PRO A 38 -14.57 24.44 2.73
C PRO A 38 -13.44 23.59 3.33
N PRO A 39 -12.16 23.97 3.19
CA PRO A 39 -11.09 23.36 3.97
C PRO A 39 -11.37 23.48 5.48
N ALA A 40 -11.15 22.41 6.24
CA ALA A 40 -11.31 22.46 7.69
C ALA A 40 -10.32 23.45 8.33
N ALA A 41 -10.84 24.42 9.10
CA ALA A 41 -10.01 25.41 9.77
C ALA A 41 -9.29 24.86 11.02
N ASN A 42 -9.80 23.78 11.63
CA ASN A 42 -9.27 23.16 12.83
C ASN A 42 -9.76 21.71 12.98
N ALA A 43 -9.29 21.01 14.02
CA ALA A 43 -9.64 19.61 14.28
C ALA A 43 -11.15 19.38 14.51
N ALA A 44 -11.86 20.33 15.13
CA ALA A 44 -13.30 20.22 15.36
C ALA A 44 -14.07 20.33 14.04
N ALA A 45 -13.69 21.27 13.17
CA ALA A 45 -14.24 21.41 11.82
C ALA A 45 -13.96 20.16 10.97
N ALA A 46 -12.75 19.60 11.05
CA ALA A 46 -12.42 18.34 10.37
C ALA A 46 -13.29 17.17 10.88
N GLY A 47 -13.53 17.09 12.19
CA GLY A 47 -14.43 16.09 12.77
C GLY A 47 -15.88 16.25 12.35
N ALA A 48 -16.37 17.48 12.19
CA ALA A 48 -17.71 17.75 11.66
C ALA A 48 -17.83 17.33 10.19
N GLN A 49 -16.90 17.75 9.34
CA GLN A 49 -16.85 17.37 7.92
C GLN A 49 -16.80 15.86 7.74
N ARG A 50 -16.01 15.16 8.55
CA ARG A 50 -15.95 13.69 8.49
C ARG A 50 -17.30 13.04 8.78
N ARG A 51 -18.06 13.55 9.76
CA ARG A 51 -19.42 13.05 10.03
C ARG A 51 -20.38 13.31 8.88
N GLU A 52 -20.25 14.45 8.21
CA GLU A 52 -21.05 14.77 7.02
C GLU A 52 -20.73 13.84 5.85
N LEU A 53 -19.44 13.59 5.58
CA LEU A 53 -18.99 12.62 4.58
C LEU A 53 -19.47 11.20 4.92
N ASP A 54 -19.34 10.76 6.18
CA ASP A 54 -19.83 9.45 6.62
C ASP A 54 -21.36 9.32 6.43
N ALA A 55 -22.11 10.40 6.69
CA ALA A 55 -23.55 10.43 6.46
C ALA A 55 -23.91 10.38 4.96
N ALA A 56 -23.13 11.08 4.11
CA ALA A 56 -23.29 10.99 2.66
C ALA A 56 -22.97 9.57 2.16
N TRP A 57 -21.91 8.94 2.65
CA TRP A 57 -21.56 7.56 2.31
C TRP A 57 -22.65 6.55 2.66
N ARG A 58 -23.24 6.66 3.86
CA ARG A 58 -24.37 5.81 4.25
C ARG A 58 -25.54 5.99 3.28
N PHE A 59 -25.90 7.24 2.99
CA PHE A 59 -26.97 7.55 2.05
C PHE A 59 -26.69 7.01 0.64
N PHE A 60 -25.49 7.23 0.09
CA PHE A 60 -25.11 6.66 -1.20
C PHE A 60 -25.12 5.13 -1.18
N GLY A 61 -24.79 4.51 -0.05
CA GLY A 61 -24.90 3.06 0.16
C GLY A 61 -26.35 2.56 0.10
N ASP A 62 -27.27 3.27 0.74
CA ASP A 62 -28.71 2.95 0.77
C ASP A 62 -29.36 3.12 -0.63
N TYR A 63 -28.87 4.06 -1.43
CA TYR A 63 -29.36 4.36 -2.79
C TYR A 63 -28.29 4.07 -3.86
N ARG A 64 -27.57 2.96 -3.72
CA ARG A 64 -26.37 2.65 -4.52
C ARG A 64 -26.59 2.69 -6.02
N ASP A 65 -27.68 2.08 -6.50
CA ASP A 65 -27.95 1.95 -7.94
C ASP A 65 -28.18 3.32 -8.60
N ASN A 66 -28.76 4.28 -7.86
CA ASN A 66 -28.91 5.68 -8.27
C ASN A 66 -27.60 6.47 -8.10
N ALA A 67 -26.89 6.24 -6.99
CA ALA A 67 -25.70 7.03 -6.64
C ALA A 67 -24.52 6.78 -7.58
N LEU A 68 -24.27 5.53 -7.98
CA LEU A 68 -23.09 5.18 -8.78
C LEU A 68 -23.07 5.87 -10.16
N PRO A 69 -24.13 5.85 -10.99
CA PRO A 69 -24.14 6.58 -12.27
C PRO A 69 -23.91 8.09 -12.10
N LEU A 70 -24.52 8.70 -11.08
CA LEU A 70 -24.36 10.12 -10.80
C LEU A 70 -22.93 10.45 -10.35
N LEU A 71 -22.36 9.71 -9.40
CA LEU A 71 -20.98 9.91 -8.93
C LEU A 71 -19.96 9.74 -10.08
N ARG A 72 -20.16 8.77 -10.99
CA ARG A 72 -19.32 8.63 -12.19
C ARG A 72 -19.37 9.88 -13.06
N ARG A 73 -20.58 10.36 -13.37
CA ARG A 73 -20.77 11.55 -14.22
C ARG A 73 -20.14 12.78 -13.59
N GLU A 74 -20.38 13.00 -12.31
CA GLU A 74 -19.85 14.15 -11.57
C GLU A 74 -18.33 14.08 -11.44
N LEU A 75 -17.75 12.91 -11.18
CA LEU A 75 -16.30 12.75 -11.12
C LEU A 75 -15.63 13.03 -12.48
N VAL A 76 -16.23 12.58 -13.59
CA VAL A 76 -15.75 12.92 -14.94
C VAL A 76 -15.84 14.44 -15.20
N ALA A 77 -16.90 15.10 -14.72
CA ALA A 77 -17.04 16.54 -14.85
C ALA A 77 -15.99 17.30 -14.02
N GLU A 78 -15.74 16.88 -12.77
CA GLU A 78 -14.70 17.46 -11.91
C GLU A 78 -13.32 17.33 -12.54
N LEU A 79 -12.97 16.17 -13.10
CA LEU A 79 -11.69 15.96 -13.77
C LEU A 79 -11.44 16.88 -14.98
N ARG A 80 -12.50 17.45 -15.56
CA ARG A 80 -12.43 18.42 -16.67
C ARG A 80 -12.51 19.87 -16.19
N ALA A 81 -12.86 20.10 -14.93
CA ALA A 81 -12.97 21.44 -14.39
C ALA A 81 -11.58 22.09 -14.26
N SER A 82 -11.51 23.40 -14.47
CA SER A 82 -10.26 24.16 -14.27
C SER A 82 -9.82 24.21 -12.80
N ARG A 83 -10.77 24.02 -11.88
CA ARG A 83 -10.56 23.99 -10.43
C ARG A 83 -11.42 22.87 -9.82
N PRO A 84 -10.97 21.62 -9.84
CA PRO A 84 -11.73 20.51 -9.29
C PRO A 84 -11.86 20.62 -7.77
N SER A 85 -13.03 20.23 -7.25
CA SER A 85 -13.26 20.11 -5.81
C SER A 85 -12.52 18.90 -5.26
N GLN A 86 -11.49 19.16 -4.44
CA GLN A 86 -10.64 18.11 -3.86
C GLN A 86 -11.41 17.14 -2.95
N PRO A 87 -12.33 17.60 -2.07
CA PRO A 87 -13.19 16.69 -1.32
C PRO A 87 -14.05 15.80 -2.21
N LEU A 88 -14.66 16.35 -3.27
CA LEU A 88 -15.50 15.56 -4.17
C LEU A 88 -14.68 14.55 -4.99
N LEU A 89 -13.50 14.95 -5.50
CA LEU A 89 -12.58 14.02 -6.17
C LEU A 89 -12.25 12.84 -5.28
N LEU A 90 -11.87 13.10 -4.02
CA LEU A 90 -11.49 12.06 -3.07
C LEU A 90 -12.68 11.16 -2.71
N ASP A 91 -13.80 11.75 -2.33
CA ASP A 91 -14.95 11.03 -1.80
C ASP A 91 -15.63 10.16 -2.86
N ALA A 92 -15.90 10.74 -4.04
CA ALA A 92 -16.49 10.02 -5.16
C ALA A 92 -15.57 8.90 -5.65
N ALA A 93 -14.27 9.14 -5.79
CA ALA A 93 -13.33 8.11 -6.21
C ALA A 93 -13.22 6.98 -5.18
N CYS A 94 -13.17 7.29 -3.88
CA CYS A 94 -13.19 6.27 -2.83
C CYS A 94 -14.48 5.43 -2.88
N PHE A 95 -15.63 6.06 -3.11
CA PHE A 95 -16.90 5.34 -3.21
C PHE A 95 -16.94 4.40 -4.42
N LEU A 96 -16.45 4.86 -5.58
CA LEU A 96 -16.33 4.03 -6.78
C LEU A 96 -15.34 2.86 -6.60
N VAL A 97 -14.24 3.07 -5.87
CA VAL A 97 -13.32 1.97 -5.53
C VAL A 97 -13.99 0.93 -4.63
N ALA A 98 -14.81 1.36 -3.67
CA ALA A 98 -15.42 0.48 -2.68
C ALA A 98 -16.65 -0.27 -3.22
N TYR A 99 -17.47 0.38 -4.05
CA TYR A 99 -18.80 -0.11 -4.45
C TYR A 99 -19.04 -0.09 -5.96
N GLY A 100 -18.14 0.50 -6.75
CA GLY A 100 -18.24 0.55 -8.20
C GLY A 100 -17.84 -0.77 -8.87
N ALA A 101 -17.91 -0.77 -10.20
CA ALA A 101 -17.49 -1.87 -11.03
C ALA A 101 -15.97 -1.80 -11.31
N GLU A 102 -15.38 -2.89 -11.79
CA GLU A 102 -13.97 -2.90 -12.23
C GLU A 102 -13.67 -1.81 -13.28
N ALA A 103 -14.64 -1.47 -14.12
CA ALA A 103 -14.54 -0.41 -15.12
C ALA A 103 -14.40 1.01 -14.52
N ASP A 104 -14.69 1.20 -13.23
CA ASP A 104 -14.55 2.48 -12.53
C ASP A 104 -13.13 2.72 -12.01
N LYS A 105 -12.29 1.68 -11.91
CA LYS A 105 -10.92 1.80 -11.41
C LYS A 105 -10.06 2.79 -12.20
N PRO A 106 -10.07 2.82 -13.55
CA PRO A 106 -9.33 3.82 -14.31
C PRO A 106 -9.76 5.26 -13.97
N LEU A 107 -11.05 5.48 -13.68
CA LEU A 107 -11.56 6.80 -13.31
C LEU A 107 -11.08 7.20 -11.90
N ALA A 108 -11.05 6.27 -10.95
CA ALA A 108 -10.48 6.50 -9.62
C ALA A 108 -8.97 6.79 -9.67
N VAL A 109 -8.21 6.14 -10.56
CA VAL A 109 -6.79 6.45 -10.79
C VAL A 109 -6.62 7.86 -11.34
N GLN A 110 -7.45 8.29 -12.29
CA GLN A 110 -7.43 9.67 -12.79
C GLN A 110 -7.74 10.68 -11.68
N ALA A 111 -8.70 10.37 -10.82
CA ALA A 111 -9.01 11.19 -9.64
C ALA A 111 -7.82 11.29 -8.69
N ALA A 112 -7.16 10.17 -8.37
CA ALA A 112 -5.96 10.15 -7.54
C ALA A 112 -4.82 11.01 -8.12
N LEU A 113 -4.62 10.98 -9.44
CA LEU A 113 -3.65 11.82 -10.14
C LEU A 113 -4.01 13.32 -10.14
N ALA A 114 -5.29 13.65 -10.01
CA ALA A 114 -5.80 15.02 -9.96
C ALA A 114 -5.84 15.62 -8.53
N ILE A 115 -5.54 14.81 -7.50
CA ILE A 115 -5.46 15.30 -6.12
C ILE A 115 -4.28 16.29 -5.99
N ASN A 116 -4.58 17.47 -5.48
CA ASN A 116 -3.59 18.44 -5.03
C ASN A 116 -2.94 17.93 -3.73
N PRO A 117 -1.63 17.63 -3.71
CA PRO A 117 -0.94 17.10 -2.53
C PRO A 117 -0.87 18.08 -1.34
N ASP A 118 -1.17 19.35 -1.57
CA ASP A 118 -1.19 20.41 -0.55
C ASP A 118 -2.61 20.67 -0.02
N ALA A 119 -3.64 20.01 -0.56
CA ALA A 119 -5.01 20.14 -0.06
C ALA A 119 -5.17 19.46 1.32
N ALA A 120 -5.89 20.12 2.23
CA ALA A 120 -6.27 19.57 3.52
C ALA A 120 -7.42 18.57 3.33
N LEU A 121 -7.09 17.29 3.20
CA LEU A 121 -8.02 16.19 2.98
C LEU A 121 -8.00 15.19 4.15
N ASP A 122 -9.03 14.35 4.24
CA ASP A 122 -9.06 13.25 5.21
C ASP A 122 -7.94 12.24 4.87
N GLY A 123 -6.92 12.17 5.74
CA GLY A 123 -5.74 11.33 5.53
C GLY A 123 -6.07 9.84 5.34
N PRO A 124 -6.93 9.22 6.19
CA PRO A 124 -7.35 7.83 6.00
C PRO A 124 -8.04 7.55 4.66
N GLN A 125 -8.97 8.40 4.22
CA GLN A 125 -9.58 8.27 2.89
C GLN A 125 -8.55 8.46 1.77
N LEU A 126 -7.69 9.48 1.88
CA LEU A 126 -6.64 9.75 0.88
C LEU A 126 -5.68 8.56 0.74
N PHE A 127 -5.26 7.97 1.86
CA PHE A 127 -4.46 6.75 1.85
C PHE A 127 -5.19 5.59 1.17
N ARG A 128 -6.48 5.36 1.48
CA ARG A 128 -7.27 4.30 0.83
C ARG A 128 -7.35 4.50 -0.68
N LEU A 129 -7.61 5.72 -1.15
CA LEU A 129 -7.63 6.03 -2.59
C LEU A 129 -6.28 5.77 -3.23
N MET A 130 -5.19 6.29 -2.65
CA MET A 130 -3.85 6.18 -3.21
C MET A 130 -3.35 4.74 -3.21
N HIS A 131 -3.66 3.97 -2.16
CA HIS A 131 -3.34 2.54 -2.07
C HIS A 131 -4.11 1.69 -3.09
N ALA A 132 -5.40 1.99 -3.29
CA ALA A 132 -6.20 1.37 -4.34
C ALA A 132 -5.72 1.76 -5.74
N ALA A 133 -5.42 3.04 -5.98
CA ALA A 133 -4.92 3.54 -7.25
C ALA A 133 -3.54 2.95 -7.60
N ALA A 134 -2.68 2.73 -6.60
CA ALA A 134 -1.38 2.09 -6.78
C ALA A 134 -1.46 0.66 -7.33
N ALA A 135 -2.64 0.01 -7.23
CA ALA A 135 -2.91 -1.27 -7.91
C ALA A 135 -2.72 -1.21 -9.43
N SER A 136 -2.94 -0.03 -10.04
CA SER A 136 -2.76 0.18 -11.48
C SER A 136 -1.29 0.26 -11.89
N GLN A 137 -0.38 0.41 -10.92
CA GLN A 137 1.05 0.61 -11.13
C GLN A 137 1.39 1.80 -12.05
N ASP A 138 0.49 2.80 -12.16
CA ASP A 138 0.75 4.03 -12.90
C ASP A 138 1.85 4.85 -12.22
N ALA A 139 3.05 4.85 -12.81
CA ALA A 139 4.23 5.51 -12.26
C ALA A 139 4.05 7.02 -12.01
N ARG A 140 3.07 7.67 -12.64
CA ARG A 140 2.74 9.09 -12.39
C ARG A 140 2.23 9.34 -10.97
N LEU A 141 1.77 8.30 -10.26
CA LEU A 141 1.37 8.39 -8.86
C LEU A 141 2.57 8.53 -7.91
N LEU A 142 3.76 8.04 -8.27
CA LEU A 142 4.91 8.00 -7.35
C LEU A 142 5.35 9.39 -6.87
N PRO A 143 5.48 10.43 -7.72
CA PRO A 143 5.79 11.79 -7.25
C PRO A 143 4.70 12.37 -6.34
N LEU A 144 3.42 12.02 -6.54
CA LEU A 144 2.34 12.44 -5.65
C LEU A 144 2.44 11.74 -4.30
N ILE A 145 2.73 10.43 -4.30
CA ILE A 145 2.97 9.65 -3.07
C ILE A 145 4.15 10.25 -2.30
N ASP A 146 5.23 10.67 -2.98
CA ASP A 146 6.36 11.31 -2.32
C ASP A 146 5.94 12.57 -1.55
N ARG A 147 5.16 13.45 -2.20
CA ARG A 147 4.71 14.71 -1.63
C ARG A 147 3.70 14.53 -0.49
N ILE A 148 2.86 13.51 -0.57
CA ILE A 148 1.77 13.30 0.39
C ILE A 148 2.23 12.44 1.59
N PHE A 149 3.04 11.40 1.37
CA PHE A 149 3.32 10.36 2.38
C PHE A 149 4.81 10.15 2.69
N LEU A 150 5.73 10.36 1.74
CA LEU A 150 7.16 10.18 2.02
C LEU A 150 7.75 11.38 2.76
N ARG A 151 7.43 12.59 2.30
CA ARG A 151 7.92 13.85 2.87
C ARG A 151 7.16 14.31 4.11
N LYS A 152 6.06 13.63 4.47
CA LYS A 152 5.19 13.97 5.60
C LYS A 152 5.09 12.79 6.57
N SER A 153 4.83 13.10 7.83
CA SER A 153 4.53 12.13 8.89
C SER A 153 3.05 11.76 8.85
N VAL A 154 2.71 10.68 8.17
CA VAL A 154 1.33 10.20 8.02
C VAL A 154 1.19 8.84 8.68
N THR A 155 0.24 8.72 9.60
CA THR A 155 -0.15 7.46 10.22
C THR A 155 -1.63 7.19 9.97
N ILE A 156 -2.01 5.91 9.94
CA ILE A 156 -3.38 5.51 9.59
C ILE A 156 -3.99 4.73 10.75
N PRO A 157 -5.03 5.27 11.43
CA PRO A 157 -5.71 4.52 12.46
C PRO A 157 -6.49 3.34 11.88
N LEU A 158 -6.48 2.22 12.59
CA LEU A 158 -7.25 1.01 12.31
C LEU A 158 -8.21 0.74 13.48
N PRO A 159 -9.36 1.45 13.56
CA PRO A 159 -10.23 1.40 14.74
C PRO A 159 -10.72 0.01 15.10
N GLN A 160 -11.00 -0.84 14.11
CA GLN A 160 -11.45 -2.22 14.31
C GLN A 160 -10.39 -3.11 14.96
N GLN A 161 -9.11 -2.73 14.88
CA GLN A 161 -7.98 -3.48 15.45
C GLN A 161 -7.45 -2.82 16.74
N GLY A 162 -7.96 -1.65 17.13
CA GLY A 162 -7.41 -0.88 18.25
C GLY A 162 -5.94 -0.47 18.03
N SER A 163 -5.51 -0.33 16.77
CA SER A 163 -4.11 -0.09 16.40
C SER A 163 -3.99 1.01 15.34
N MET A 164 -2.75 1.32 14.96
CA MET A 164 -2.42 2.21 13.84
C MET A 164 -1.35 1.59 12.95
N ILE A 165 -1.35 1.97 11.68
CA ILE A 165 -0.22 1.78 10.77
C ILE A 165 0.67 3.01 10.92
N ASP A 166 1.94 2.78 11.24
CA ASP A 166 2.94 3.84 11.37
C ASP A 166 3.38 4.39 10.01
N GLU A 167 4.23 5.41 10.01
CA GLU A 167 4.67 6.08 8.78
C GLU A 167 5.39 5.14 7.81
N THR A 168 6.24 4.26 8.35
CA THR A 168 7.01 3.30 7.56
C THR A 168 6.08 2.27 6.92
N GLY A 169 5.11 1.75 7.66
CA GLY A 169 4.09 0.84 7.17
C GLY A 169 3.21 1.47 6.09
N VAL A 170 2.77 2.71 6.27
CA VAL A 170 2.01 3.46 5.26
C VAL A 170 2.79 3.58 3.95
N ARG A 171 4.05 4.02 4.04
CA ARG A 171 4.93 4.16 2.88
C ARG A 171 5.18 2.79 2.22
N ALA A 172 5.48 1.75 2.99
CA ALA A 172 5.71 0.40 2.47
C ALA A 172 4.49 -0.15 1.73
N LEU A 173 3.28 0.03 2.28
CA LEU A 173 2.03 -0.37 1.63
C LEU A 173 1.76 0.39 0.33
N LEU A 174 2.22 1.63 0.19
CA LEU A 174 2.07 2.41 -1.05
C LEU A 174 3.11 2.01 -2.10
N TYR A 175 4.40 2.08 -1.76
CA TYR A 175 5.48 1.78 -2.71
C TYR A 175 5.53 0.30 -3.11
N GLY A 176 5.22 -0.61 -2.17
CA GLY A 176 5.21 -2.05 -2.43
C GLY A 176 4.22 -2.49 -3.51
N ARG A 177 3.13 -1.74 -3.74
CA ARG A 177 2.15 -2.02 -4.82
C ARG A 177 2.76 -1.90 -6.23
N PHE A 178 3.81 -1.10 -6.36
CA PHE A 178 4.55 -0.91 -7.61
C PHE A 178 5.66 -1.94 -7.83
N GLY A 179 5.89 -2.84 -6.86
CA GLY A 179 6.96 -3.84 -6.92
C GLY A 179 8.33 -3.22 -7.23
N ALA A 180 9.04 -3.79 -8.21
CA ALA A 180 10.35 -3.31 -8.64
C ALA A 180 10.36 -1.84 -9.12
N ALA A 181 9.25 -1.32 -9.66
CA ALA A 181 9.18 0.08 -10.06
C ALA A 181 9.18 1.02 -8.84
N GLY A 182 8.46 0.65 -7.77
CA GLY A 182 8.46 1.39 -6.50
C GLY A 182 9.82 1.36 -5.82
N GLU A 183 10.48 0.20 -5.80
CA GLU A 183 11.85 0.04 -5.27
C GLU A 183 12.84 0.96 -6.01
N ARG A 184 12.85 0.95 -7.34
CA ARG A 184 13.74 1.81 -8.14
C ARG A 184 13.48 3.30 -7.90
N HIS A 185 12.21 3.69 -7.76
CA HIS A 185 11.84 5.06 -7.43
C HIS A 185 12.38 5.48 -6.06
N LEU A 186 12.20 4.65 -5.04
CA LEU A 186 12.73 4.88 -3.70
C LEU A 186 14.26 4.99 -3.70
N VAL A 187 14.96 4.10 -4.40
CA VAL A 187 16.43 4.14 -4.54
C VAL A 187 16.91 5.50 -5.06
N ALA A 188 16.20 6.10 -6.03
CA ALA A 188 16.55 7.43 -6.54
C ALA A 188 16.44 8.53 -5.46
N GLN A 189 15.56 8.36 -4.46
CA GLN A 189 15.36 9.31 -3.36
C GLN A 189 16.45 9.23 -2.29
N LEU A 190 17.31 8.20 -2.27
CA LEU A 190 18.46 8.12 -1.35
C LEU A 190 19.50 9.25 -1.57
N ARG A 191 19.37 10.03 -2.64
CA ARG A 191 20.22 11.21 -2.90
C ARG A 191 19.75 12.46 -2.19
N ASP A 192 18.51 12.51 -1.72
CA ASP A 192 17.94 13.64 -0.96
C ASP A 192 18.22 13.41 0.54
N PRO A 193 19.08 14.23 1.19
CA PRO A 193 19.43 14.03 2.60
C PRO A 193 18.22 14.03 3.55
N ALA A 194 17.14 14.74 3.20
CA ALA A 194 15.93 14.76 4.01
C ALA A 194 15.13 13.45 3.91
N LEU A 195 15.39 12.64 2.87
CA LEU A 195 14.66 11.42 2.59
C LEU A 195 15.47 10.13 2.81
N VAL A 196 16.78 10.20 2.99
CA VAL A 196 17.64 9.01 3.18
C VAL A 196 17.07 8.06 4.23
N LYS A 197 16.79 8.56 5.44
CA LYS A 197 16.29 7.74 6.56
C LYS A 197 14.93 7.11 6.29
N PRO A 198 13.86 7.87 5.93
CA PRO A 198 12.56 7.26 5.66
C PRO A 198 12.61 6.31 4.45
N VAL A 199 13.43 6.59 3.44
CA VAL A 199 13.61 5.68 2.30
C VAL A 199 14.27 4.37 2.73
N LEU A 200 15.33 4.42 3.55
CA LEU A 200 15.97 3.21 4.08
C LEU A 200 15.01 2.38 4.95
N ASP A 201 14.16 3.03 5.76
CA ASP A 201 13.15 2.36 6.58
C ASP A 201 12.13 1.61 5.70
N VAL A 202 11.73 2.20 4.56
CA VAL A 202 10.82 1.54 3.61
C VAL A 202 11.51 0.43 2.83
N LEU A 203 12.76 0.64 2.38
CA LEU A 203 13.54 -0.37 1.65
C LEU A 203 13.81 -1.62 2.49
N GLN A 204 13.87 -1.51 3.83
CA GLN A 204 13.94 -2.69 4.70
C GLN A 204 12.73 -3.62 4.56
N ILE A 205 11.58 -3.12 4.11
CA ILE A 205 10.34 -3.88 3.94
C ILE A 205 10.13 -4.27 2.47
N VAL A 206 10.22 -3.29 1.56
CA VAL A 206 9.88 -3.47 0.13
C VAL A 206 11.06 -3.86 -0.74
N GLY A 207 12.28 -3.59 -0.28
CA GLY A 207 13.49 -3.72 -1.07
C GLY A 207 13.89 -5.16 -1.37
N SER A 208 14.91 -5.27 -2.20
CA SER A 208 15.52 -6.51 -2.64
C SER A 208 17.04 -6.32 -2.81
N PRO A 209 17.80 -7.38 -3.15
CA PRO A 209 19.22 -7.25 -3.46
C PRO A 209 19.52 -6.22 -4.57
N ALA A 210 18.54 -5.88 -5.42
CA ALA A 210 18.70 -4.88 -6.47
C ALA A 210 19.01 -3.47 -5.93
N SER A 211 18.64 -3.17 -4.69
CA SER A 211 18.94 -1.88 -4.03
C SER A 211 20.33 -1.81 -3.39
N VAL A 212 21.05 -2.93 -3.26
CA VAL A 212 22.37 -2.99 -2.60
C VAL A 212 23.36 -1.97 -3.17
N PRO A 213 23.54 -1.82 -4.51
CA PRO A 213 24.51 -0.87 -5.05
C PRO A 213 24.25 0.60 -4.67
N ALA A 214 23.00 0.96 -4.37
CA ALA A 214 22.63 2.30 -3.97
C ALA A 214 22.72 2.53 -2.45
N VAL A 215 22.53 1.46 -1.65
CA VAL A 215 22.59 1.54 -0.18
C VAL A 215 24.03 1.36 0.33
N GLU A 216 24.86 0.55 -0.33
CA GLU A 216 26.25 0.29 0.08
C GLU A 216 27.08 1.56 0.32
N PRO A 217 27.04 2.61 -0.55
CA PRO A 217 27.78 3.85 -0.30
C PRO A 217 27.39 4.56 1.01
N LEU A 218 26.18 4.35 1.51
CA LEU A 218 25.70 4.95 2.76
C LEU A 218 26.35 4.34 4.01
N LEU A 219 27.08 3.22 3.87
CA LEU A 219 27.93 2.68 4.94
C LEU A 219 29.11 3.60 5.30
N GLN A 220 29.40 4.61 4.47
CA GLN A 220 30.40 5.65 4.76
C GLN A 220 29.79 6.92 5.39
N SER A 221 28.49 6.91 5.68
CA SER A 221 27.82 8.04 6.32
C SER A 221 28.38 8.32 7.71
N ALA A 222 28.69 9.59 7.98
CA ALA A 222 29.03 10.06 9.33
C ALA A 222 27.79 10.13 10.25
N ASP A 223 26.59 10.20 9.69
CA ASP A 223 25.33 10.12 10.44
C ASP A 223 25.04 8.68 10.82
N MET A 224 25.06 8.40 12.13
CA MET A 224 24.92 7.06 12.71
C MET A 224 23.54 6.46 12.44
N GLU A 225 22.48 7.27 12.37
CA GLU A 225 21.15 6.79 12.03
C GLU A 225 21.04 6.30 10.59
N THR A 226 21.72 6.96 9.66
CA THR A 226 21.81 6.52 8.27
C THR A 226 22.66 5.25 8.17
N PHE A 227 23.82 5.22 8.85
CA PHE A 227 24.70 4.05 8.86
C PHE A 227 23.97 2.79 9.36
N THR A 228 23.33 2.87 10.53
CA THR A 228 22.62 1.74 11.14
C THR A 228 21.45 1.25 10.28
N ARG A 229 20.68 2.15 9.67
CA ARG A 229 19.60 1.78 8.73
C ARG A 229 20.12 1.13 7.46
N ALA A 230 21.24 1.61 6.90
CA ALA A 230 21.88 0.99 5.75
C ALA A 230 22.36 -0.43 6.08
N VAL A 231 23.00 -0.62 7.24
CA VAL A 231 23.38 -1.95 7.74
C VAL A 231 22.16 -2.86 7.88
N ASN A 232 21.09 -2.38 8.53
CA ASN A 232 19.86 -3.17 8.71
C ASN A 232 19.22 -3.58 7.37
N PHE A 233 19.18 -2.67 6.38
CA PHE A 233 18.74 -3.01 5.04
C PHE A 233 19.59 -4.13 4.42
N LEU A 234 20.92 -4.02 4.45
CA LEU A 234 21.82 -4.99 3.82
C LEU A 234 21.72 -6.37 4.47
N VAL A 235 21.45 -6.45 5.77
CA VAL A 235 21.20 -7.72 6.47
C VAL A 235 19.84 -8.33 6.13
N ARG A 236 18.78 -7.51 6.15
CA ARG A 236 17.39 -8.00 6.04
C ARG A 236 16.99 -8.29 4.59
N SER A 237 17.39 -7.41 3.66
CA SER A 237 16.85 -7.38 2.29
C SER A 237 17.95 -7.42 1.22
N GLY A 238 19.21 -7.27 1.60
CA GLY A 238 20.34 -7.28 0.68
C GLY A 238 20.76 -8.66 0.17
N GLY A 239 20.29 -9.75 0.79
CA GLY A 239 20.70 -11.12 0.43
C GLY A 239 22.22 -11.31 0.49
N PRO A 240 22.78 -12.24 -0.30
CA PRO A 240 24.21 -12.49 -0.32
C PRO A 240 25.05 -11.28 -0.73
N GLN A 241 24.53 -10.42 -1.60
CA GLN A 241 25.21 -9.20 -2.02
C GLN A 241 25.34 -8.22 -0.84
N GLY A 242 24.28 -8.05 -0.05
CA GLY A 242 24.32 -7.23 1.16
C GLY A 242 25.30 -7.76 2.20
N ARG A 243 25.33 -9.08 2.42
CA ARG A 243 26.34 -9.72 3.28
C ARG A 243 27.77 -9.47 2.79
N GLN A 244 28.01 -9.59 1.48
CA GLN A 244 29.32 -9.31 0.89
C GLN A 244 29.74 -7.85 1.08
N ALA A 245 28.84 -6.90 0.84
CA ALA A 245 29.09 -5.47 1.07
C ALA A 245 29.47 -5.19 2.54
N LEU A 246 28.75 -5.79 3.50
CA LEU A 246 29.05 -5.65 4.92
C LEU A 246 30.40 -6.30 5.30
N LEU A 247 30.72 -7.48 4.78
CA LEU A 247 32.01 -8.14 5.05
C LEU A 247 33.20 -7.38 4.44
N ALA A 248 32.98 -6.69 3.32
CA ALA A 248 33.96 -5.83 2.65
C ALA A 248 34.17 -4.50 3.37
N LEU A 249 33.25 -4.09 4.25
CA LEU A 249 33.35 -2.84 4.99
C LEU A 249 34.61 -2.81 5.86
N LYS A 250 35.47 -1.84 5.57
CA LYS A 250 36.69 -1.57 6.30
C LYS A 250 36.38 -0.69 7.51
N PRO A 251 36.83 -1.03 8.74
CA PRO A 251 36.64 -0.17 9.90
C PRO A 251 37.36 1.18 9.78
N GLN A 252 38.41 1.26 8.96
CA GLN A 252 39.13 2.49 8.72
C GLN A 252 38.22 3.51 8.01
N GLY A 253 38.01 4.67 8.62
CA GLY A 253 37.15 5.75 8.11
C GLY A 253 35.77 5.82 8.76
N LEU A 254 35.37 4.80 9.53
CA LEU A 254 34.14 4.82 10.31
C LEU A 254 34.33 5.56 11.64
N SER A 255 33.24 6.13 12.17
CA SER A 255 33.24 6.66 13.54
C SER A 255 33.45 5.54 14.57
N LYS A 256 33.93 5.89 15.77
CA LYS A 256 34.09 4.91 16.87
C LYS A 256 32.78 4.20 17.21
N GLU A 257 31.67 4.92 17.16
CA GLU A 257 30.33 4.41 17.40
C GLU A 257 29.89 3.41 16.33
N ALA A 258 30.13 3.72 15.05
CA ALA A 258 29.84 2.82 13.94
C ALA A 258 30.66 1.52 14.03
N VAL A 259 31.94 1.62 14.40
CA VAL A 259 32.80 0.45 14.65
C VAL A 259 32.26 -0.40 15.80
N ALA A 260 31.90 0.22 16.93
CA ALA A 260 31.37 -0.47 18.10
C ALA A 260 30.03 -1.18 17.81
N PHE A 261 29.14 -0.53 17.04
CA PHE A 261 27.88 -1.13 16.59
C PHE A 261 28.09 -2.31 15.65
N PHE A 262 28.99 -2.17 14.66
CA PHE A 262 29.14 -3.17 13.60
C PHE A 262 30.02 -4.37 13.98
N ALA A 263 30.97 -4.21 14.90
CA ALA A 263 31.90 -5.27 15.32
C ALA A 263 31.23 -6.61 15.69
N PRO A 264 30.20 -6.67 16.57
CA PRO A 264 29.55 -7.94 16.91
C PRO A 264 28.81 -8.56 15.72
N MET A 265 28.21 -7.72 14.87
CA MET A 265 27.47 -8.17 13.70
C MET A 265 28.40 -8.78 12.64
N ARG A 266 29.59 -8.22 12.45
CA ARG A 266 30.59 -8.77 11.52
C ARG A 266 31.00 -10.20 11.88
N GLN A 267 31.13 -10.51 13.18
CA GLN A 267 31.44 -11.87 13.63
C GLN A 267 30.31 -12.85 13.29
N GLN A 268 29.05 -12.44 13.48
CA GLN A 268 27.88 -13.24 13.11
C GLN A 268 27.78 -13.43 11.59
N LEU A 269 28.00 -12.37 10.81
CA LEU A 269 27.96 -12.42 9.35
C LEU A 269 29.07 -13.28 8.75
N ALA A 270 30.21 -13.43 9.43
CA ALA A 270 31.29 -14.31 8.98
C ALA A 270 30.92 -15.80 9.08
N GLN A 271 30.00 -16.16 9.98
CA GLN A 271 29.47 -17.52 10.07
C GLN A 271 28.50 -17.78 8.91
N GLN A 272 28.54 -18.96 8.30
CA GLN A 272 27.50 -19.33 7.33
C GLN A 272 26.15 -19.41 8.07
N PRO A 273 25.07 -18.82 7.54
CA PRO A 273 23.75 -18.97 8.14
C PRO A 273 23.37 -20.45 8.13
N ALA A 274 23.30 -21.06 9.31
CA ALA A 274 22.90 -22.45 9.44
C ALA A 274 21.40 -22.56 9.06
N PRO A 275 21.02 -23.51 8.18
CA PRO A 275 19.61 -23.77 7.93
C PRO A 275 18.95 -24.17 9.25
N GLN A 276 17.92 -23.44 9.68
CA GLN A 276 17.18 -23.77 10.90
C GLN A 276 16.49 -25.12 10.70
N ALA A 277 16.94 -26.13 11.45
CA ALA A 277 16.37 -27.47 11.45
C ALA A 277 14.98 -27.44 12.09
N GLY A 278 13.95 -27.74 11.30
CA GLY A 278 12.57 -27.91 11.75
C GLY A 278 12.11 -29.36 11.55
N LYS A 279 10.88 -29.63 12.00
CA LYS A 279 10.29 -30.98 12.05
C LYS A 279 9.96 -31.49 10.64
N GLY A 280 10.93 -32.10 9.98
CA GLY A 280 10.74 -32.88 8.75
C GLY A 280 10.41 -32.05 7.51
N ALA A 281 11.07 -32.33 6.39
CA ALA A 281 10.72 -31.69 5.13
C ALA A 281 9.36 -32.21 4.64
N LEU A 282 8.38 -31.32 4.48
CA LEU A 282 7.14 -31.64 3.76
C LEU A 282 7.45 -32.13 2.34
N ALA A 283 6.54 -32.92 1.77
CA ALA A 283 6.68 -33.31 0.37
C ALA A 283 6.56 -32.07 -0.54
N ASP A 284 7.29 -32.03 -1.66
CA ASP A 284 7.28 -30.89 -2.58
C ASP A 284 5.87 -30.53 -3.09
N ALA A 285 5.01 -31.53 -3.28
CA ALA A 285 3.61 -31.33 -3.65
C ALA A 285 2.82 -30.58 -2.56
N GLU A 286 3.10 -30.84 -1.29
CA GLU A 286 2.46 -30.15 -0.16
C GLU A 286 2.98 -28.71 -0.05
N VAL A 287 4.28 -28.48 -0.22
CA VAL A 287 4.85 -27.12 -0.24
C VAL A 287 4.25 -26.31 -1.38
N ARG A 288 4.08 -26.88 -2.58
CA ARG A 288 3.39 -26.20 -3.68
C ARG A 288 1.96 -25.83 -3.33
N ARG A 289 1.21 -26.72 -2.68
CA ARG A 289 -0.16 -26.41 -2.19
C ARG A 289 -0.17 -25.28 -1.17
N LEU A 290 0.81 -25.25 -0.24
CA LEU A 290 0.93 -24.14 0.73
C LEU A 290 1.19 -22.80 0.02
N LEU A 291 2.09 -22.80 -0.97
CA LEU A 291 2.37 -21.60 -1.77
C LEU A 291 1.14 -21.19 -2.61
N ASP A 292 0.38 -22.14 -3.16
CA ASP A 292 -0.87 -21.87 -3.90
C ASP A 292 -1.92 -21.24 -2.97
N ALA A 293 -2.04 -21.76 -1.74
CA ALA A 293 -2.91 -21.22 -0.71
C ALA A 293 -2.51 -19.80 -0.30
N LEU A 294 -1.20 -19.53 -0.13
CA LEU A 294 -0.68 -18.18 0.13
C LEU A 294 -1.00 -17.22 -1.03
N GLU A 295 -0.75 -17.62 -2.28
CA GLU A 295 -1.06 -16.77 -3.44
C GLU A 295 -2.56 -16.45 -3.54
N THR A 296 -3.42 -17.44 -3.25
CA THR A 296 -4.89 -17.31 -3.29
C THR A 296 -5.44 -16.50 -2.12
N SER A 297 -4.85 -16.60 -0.93
CA SER A 297 -5.26 -15.85 0.26
C SER A 297 -4.75 -14.40 0.31
N GLY A 298 -4.02 -13.96 -0.72
CA GLY A 298 -3.38 -12.64 -0.74
C GLY A 298 -2.19 -12.55 0.22
N GLY A 299 -1.50 -13.68 0.42
CA GLY A 299 -0.29 -13.83 1.21
C GLY A 299 -0.52 -13.89 2.73
N ARG A 300 -1.68 -14.37 3.17
CA ARG A 300 -1.98 -14.58 4.60
C ARG A 300 -1.37 -15.89 5.09
N TYR A 301 -0.56 -15.85 6.14
CA TYR A 301 0.08 -17.04 6.73
C TYR A 301 -0.78 -17.81 7.74
N GLN A 302 -2.10 -17.57 7.78
CA GLN A 302 -2.99 -18.24 8.74
C GLN A 302 -2.92 -19.77 8.58
N GLY A 303 -2.39 -20.45 9.60
CA GLY A 303 -2.25 -21.92 9.60
C GLY A 303 -1.12 -22.45 8.72
N ILE A 304 -0.21 -21.59 8.24
CA ILE A 304 0.93 -21.99 7.40
C ILE A 304 2.22 -21.77 8.18
N ASP A 305 3.02 -22.83 8.33
CA ASP A 305 4.35 -22.76 8.94
C ASP A 305 5.39 -22.33 7.88
N PRO A 306 5.99 -21.12 8.00
CA PRO A 306 7.01 -20.65 7.07
C PRO A 306 8.24 -21.56 7.00
N SER A 307 8.58 -22.26 8.09
CA SER A 307 9.78 -23.11 8.15
C SER A 307 9.71 -24.30 7.18
N ALA A 308 8.51 -24.80 6.90
CA ALA A 308 8.28 -25.86 5.93
C ALA A 308 8.66 -25.43 4.50
N ILE A 309 8.48 -24.16 4.17
CA ILE A 309 8.89 -23.59 2.87
C ILE A 309 10.41 -23.48 2.80
N VAL A 310 11.07 -23.01 3.88
CA VAL A 310 12.55 -22.90 3.96
C VAL A 310 13.26 -24.26 3.90
N GLN A 311 12.58 -25.35 4.24
CA GLN A 311 13.15 -26.71 4.21
C GLN A 311 12.79 -27.51 2.96
N SER A 312 11.91 -26.98 2.10
CA SER A 312 11.48 -27.61 0.87
C SER A 312 12.64 -27.97 -0.07
N ARG A 313 12.53 -29.07 -0.83
CA ARG A 313 13.51 -29.43 -1.87
C ARG A 313 13.20 -28.79 -3.23
N LEU A 314 12.14 -27.99 -3.31
CA LEU A 314 11.80 -27.26 -4.52
C LEU A 314 12.98 -26.41 -5.02
N PRO A 315 13.09 -26.22 -6.35
CA PRO A 315 14.11 -25.37 -6.94
C PRO A 315 14.11 -23.98 -6.31
N LYS A 316 15.30 -23.47 -5.96
CA LYS A 316 15.50 -22.13 -5.38
C LYS A 316 14.77 -21.04 -6.17
N GLN A 317 14.88 -21.08 -7.50
CA GLN A 317 14.26 -20.10 -8.38
C GLN A 317 12.73 -20.14 -8.31
N GLU A 318 12.14 -21.36 -8.28
CA GLU A 318 10.70 -21.53 -8.11
C GLU A 318 10.24 -20.86 -6.80
N LEU A 319 10.93 -21.12 -5.69
CA LEU A 319 10.60 -20.51 -4.40
C LEU A 319 10.72 -18.97 -4.41
N LEU A 320 11.80 -18.42 -4.98
CA LEU A 320 12.01 -16.97 -5.04
C LEU A 320 10.93 -16.26 -5.85
N GLU A 321 10.56 -16.80 -7.01
CA GLU A 321 9.53 -16.21 -7.88
C GLU A 321 8.15 -16.25 -7.22
N ARG A 322 7.80 -17.38 -6.61
CA ARG A 322 6.52 -17.55 -5.92
C ARG A 322 6.40 -16.66 -4.70
N LEU A 323 7.42 -16.63 -3.85
CA LEU A 323 7.45 -15.77 -2.67
C LEU A 323 7.46 -14.28 -3.03
N THR A 324 8.09 -13.90 -4.14
CA THR A 324 8.01 -12.52 -4.64
C THR A 324 6.58 -12.14 -4.98
N ARG A 325 5.85 -12.98 -5.73
CA ARG A 325 4.43 -12.75 -6.04
C ARG A 325 3.55 -12.71 -4.80
N ILE A 326 3.81 -13.59 -3.83
CA ILE A 326 3.10 -13.61 -2.54
C ILE A 326 3.30 -12.27 -1.82
N ARG A 327 4.54 -11.77 -1.74
CA ARG A 327 4.86 -10.49 -1.12
C ARG A 327 4.15 -9.33 -1.82
N GLU A 328 4.18 -9.29 -3.15
CA GLU A 328 3.50 -8.27 -3.96
C GLU A 328 1.98 -8.26 -3.72
N ARG A 329 1.36 -9.44 -3.58
CA ARG A 329 -0.06 -9.56 -3.23
C ARG A 329 -0.35 -9.08 -1.82
N SER A 330 0.51 -9.36 -0.84
CA SER A 330 0.34 -8.91 0.54
C SER A 330 0.29 -7.38 0.66
N PHE A 331 1.04 -6.64 -0.15
CA PHE A 331 0.93 -5.17 -0.18
C PHE A 331 -0.46 -4.67 -0.56
N GLY A 332 -1.29 -5.49 -1.21
CA GLY A 332 -2.69 -5.18 -1.51
C GLY A 332 -3.62 -5.14 -0.29
N ARG A 333 -3.15 -5.55 0.90
CA ARG A 333 -3.91 -5.51 2.15
C ARG A 333 -3.39 -4.40 3.05
N ALA A 334 -4.19 -3.38 3.31
CA ALA A 334 -3.80 -2.25 4.14
C ALA A 334 -4.04 -2.50 5.64
N THR A 335 -3.32 -3.48 6.21
CA THR A 335 -3.45 -3.87 7.64
C THR A 335 -2.08 -4.15 8.27
N ASN A 336 -2.01 -4.11 9.61
CA ASN A 336 -0.79 -4.51 10.34
C ASN A 336 -0.46 -6.00 10.18
N GLU A 337 -1.49 -6.86 10.06
CA GLU A 337 -1.32 -8.28 9.72
C GLU A 337 -0.57 -8.46 8.39
N ALA A 338 -0.93 -7.66 7.37
CA ALA A 338 -0.28 -7.72 6.08
C ALA A 338 1.21 -7.32 6.15
N LEU A 339 1.55 -6.30 6.95
CA LEU A 339 2.94 -5.92 7.18
C LEU A 339 3.74 -7.05 7.84
N ALA A 340 3.17 -7.75 8.82
CA ALA A 340 3.80 -8.93 9.43
C ALA A 340 3.97 -10.09 8.43
N ASP A 341 2.97 -10.33 7.56
CA ASP A 341 3.05 -11.32 6.47
C ASP A 341 4.14 -10.95 5.44
N ILE A 342 4.30 -9.65 5.13
CA ILE A 342 5.36 -9.13 4.26
C ILE A 342 6.72 -9.37 4.89
N ASP A 343 6.91 -9.04 6.17
CA ASP A 343 8.15 -9.29 6.89
C ASP A 343 8.51 -10.78 6.91
N THR A 344 7.52 -11.65 7.15
CA THR A 344 7.68 -13.10 7.08
C THR A 344 8.15 -13.54 5.70
N THR A 345 7.49 -13.05 4.64
CA THR A 345 7.84 -13.38 3.25
C THR A 345 9.22 -12.86 2.87
N SER A 346 9.60 -11.65 3.31
CA SER A 346 10.93 -11.08 3.10
C SER A 346 12.02 -11.89 3.82
N ALA A 347 11.76 -12.36 5.04
CA ALA A 347 12.66 -13.26 5.75
C ALA A 347 12.84 -14.60 5.02
N LEU A 348 11.76 -15.17 4.48
CA LEU A 348 11.82 -16.37 3.64
C LEU A 348 12.64 -16.13 2.37
N LEU A 349 12.39 -15.05 1.64
CA LEU A 349 13.14 -14.68 0.43
C LEU A 349 14.64 -14.57 0.74
N ASN A 350 14.99 -13.89 1.84
CA ASN A 350 16.37 -13.77 2.30
C ASN A 350 16.97 -15.15 2.63
N ALA A 351 16.29 -15.98 3.42
CA ALA A 351 16.76 -17.32 3.76
C ALA A 351 16.98 -18.21 2.51
N ILE A 352 16.02 -18.22 1.58
CA ILE A 352 16.12 -18.98 0.33
C ILE A 352 17.27 -18.47 -0.54
N SER A 353 17.56 -17.16 -0.52
CA SER A 353 18.65 -16.57 -1.31
C SER A 353 20.05 -17.11 -0.94
N TYR A 354 20.22 -17.63 0.29
CA TYR A 354 21.46 -18.27 0.76
C TYR A 354 21.55 -19.77 0.44
N ARG A 355 20.50 -20.41 -0.09
CA ARG A 355 20.61 -21.82 -0.49
C ARG A 355 21.68 -22.00 -1.56
N HIS A 356 22.53 -23.01 -1.36
CA HIS A 356 23.63 -23.42 -2.23
C HIS A 356 24.82 -22.46 -2.33
N GLN A 357 25.04 -21.65 -1.29
CA GLN A 357 26.32 -21.01 -0.97
C GLN A 357 26.99 -21.75 0.20
#